data_AF-J3ACU3-F1
#
_entry.id   AF-J3ACU3-F1
#
_cell.length_a   1.000
_cell.length_b   1.000
_cell.length_c   1.000
_cell.angle_alpha   90.00
_cell.angle_beta   90.00
_cell.angle_gamma   90.00
#
_symmetry.space_group_name_H-M   'P 1'
#
loop_
_entity.id
_entity.type
_entity.pdbx_description
1 polymer ?
#
loop_
_entity_poly.entity_id
_entity_poly.type
_entity_poly.pdbx_seq_one_letter_code
_entity_poly.pdbx_strand_id
1 'polypeptide(L)'
;MDQRDSEKIIRLAREGKQISKIWEEDFPNYDYWEIYVEVHAAGERSSLGIKRMITGRLNKLQTVNGTEREEIIQEIDDLVSHLYSRYKESQKKLDEIRGIIGG
;
A
#
# COMPACT_ATOMS: atom_id res chain seq x y z
N MET A 1 -6.30 -5.97 -19.35
CA MET A 1 -6.14 -4.57 -18.94
C MET A 1 -5.14 -3.87 -19.85
N ASP A 2 -5.41 -2.63 -20.29
CA ASP A 2 -4.42 -1.84 -21.06
C ASP A 2 -3.39 -1.16 -20.12
N GLN A 3 -2.25 -0.72 -20.67
CA GLN A 3 -1.17 -0.14 -19.87
C GLN A 3 -1.58 1.13 -19.10
N ARG A 4 -2.41 1.99 -19.69
CA ARG A 4 -2.82 3.26 -19.06
C ARG A 4 -3.77 3.00 -17.90
N ASP A 5 -4.64 2.01 -18.05
CA ASP A 5 -5.53 1.55 -16.99
C ASP A 5 -4.73 0.95 -15.84
N SER A 6 -3.74 0.08 -16.14
CA SER A 6 -2.82 -0.49 -15.14
C SER A 6 -2.09 0.62 -14.36
N GLU A 7 -1.45 1.57 -15.05
CA GLU A 7 -0.74 2.69 -14.42
C GLU A 7 -1.65 3.51 -13.51
N LYS A 8 -2.90 3.77 -13.93
CA LYS A 8 -3.87 4.52 -13.13
C LYS A 8 -4.37 3.72 -11.93
N ILE A 9 -4.62 2.42 -12.07
CA ILE A 9 -5.01 1.52 -10.98
C ILE A 9 -3.93 1.48 -9.90
N ILE A 10 -2.68 1.27 -10.31
CA ILE A 10 -1.51 1.25 -9.42
C ILE A 10 -1.38 2.60 -8.71
N ARG A 11 -1.52 3.72 -9.43
CA ARG A 11 -1.45 5.06 -8.84
C ARG A 11 -2.53 5.30 -7.78
N LEU A 12 -3.78 4.95 -8.06
CA LEU A 12 -4.89 5.12 -7.12
C LEU A 12 -4.70 4.26 -5.86
N ALA A 13 -4.21 3.03 -6.03
CA ALA A 13 -3.89 2.15 -4.91
C ALA A 13 -2.72 2.70 -4.07
N ARG A 14 -1.69 3.25 -4.72
CA ARG A 14 -0.57 3.93 -4.06
C ARG A 14 -1.03 5.16 -3.28
N GLU A 15 -2.01 5.89 -3.82
CA GLU A 15 -2.68 7.02 -3.16
C GLU A 15 -3.59 6.62 -1.99
N GLY A 16 -3.74 5.31 -1.74
CA GLY A 16 -4.47 4.79 -0.60
C GLY A 16 -5.96 4.52 -0.88
N LYS A 17 -6.42 4.66 -2.12
CA LYS A 17 -7.78 4.25 -2.49
C LYS A 17 -7.90 2.73 -2.34
N GLN A 18 -8.98 2.27 -1.70
CA GLN A 18 -9.22 0.84 -1.48
C GLN A 18 -9.46 0.13 -2.82
N ILE A 19 -8.98 -1.11 -2.99
CA ILE A 19 -9.15 -1.88 -4.24
C ILE A 19 -10.64 -2.00 -4.63
N SER A 20 -11.53 -2.24 -3.65
CA SER A 20 -12.97 -2.25 -3.88
C SER A 20 -13.49 -0.92 -4.44
N LYS A 21 -12.96 0.21 -3.96
CA LYS A 21 -13.35 1.55 -4.42
C LYS A 21 -12.76 1.88 -5.79
N ILE A 22 -11.55 1.43 -6.10
CA ILE A 22 -10.95 1.54 -7.44
C ILE A 22 -11.81 0.76 -8.44
N TRP A 23 -12.25 -0.44 -8.08
CA TRP A 23 -13.15 -1.25 -8.90
C TRP A 23 -14.53 -0.62 -9.08
N GLU A 24 -15.22 -0.29 -7.98
CA GLU A 24 -16.60 0.23 -8.01
C GLU A 24 -16.72 1.58 -8.72
N GLU A 25 -15.72 2.47 -8.57
CA GLU A 25 -15.86 3.88 -8.95
C GLU A 25 -15.08 4.25 -10.22
N ASP A 26 -13.91 3.65 -10.46
CA ASP A 26 -13.03 4.05 -11.57
C ASP A 26 -12.98 3.02 -12.70
N PHE A 27 -13.12 1.73 -12.36
CA PHE A 27 -12.89 0.61 -13.27
C PHE A 27 -13.95 -0.50 -13.18
N PRO A 28 -15.26 -0.17 -13.23
CA PRO A 28 -16.33 -1.17 -13.04
C PRO A 28 -16.45 -2.16 -14.20
N ASN A 29 -15.80 -1.89 -15.33
CA ASN A 29 -15.80 -2.75 -16.51
C ASN A 29 -14.79 -3.91 -16.42
N TYR A 30 -13.91 -3.92 -15.43
CA TYR A 30 -12.97 -5.00 -15.15
C TYR A 30 -13.51 -5.91 -14.05
N ASP A 31 -13.02 -7.14 -14.01
CA ASP A 31 -13.24 -8.00 -12.86
C ASP A 31 -12.44 -7.51 -11.65
N TYR A 32 -13.02 -7.64 -10.45
CA TYR A 32 -12.33 -7.27 -9.21
C TYR A 32 -10.97 -7.97 -9.08
N TRP A 33 -10.88 -9.23 -9.51
CA TRP A 33 -9.65 -10.02 -9.45
C TRP A 33 -8.57 -9.49 -10.38
N GLU A 34 -8.93 -8.96 -11.55
CA GLU A 34 -7.97 -8.33 -12.46
C GLU A 34 -7.32 -7.11 -11.79
N ILE A 35 -8.12 -6.26 -11.14
CA ILE A 35 -7.62 -5.09 -10.40
C ILE A 35 -6.79 -5.53 -9.19
N TYR A 36 -7.25 -6.54 -8.47
CA TYR A 36 -6.52 -7.09 -7.33
C TYR A 36 -5.12 -7.59 -7.73
N VAL A 37 -5.03 -8.40 -8.80
CA VAL A 37 -3.75 -8.93 -9.29
C VAL A 37 -2.83 -7.80 -9.71
N GLU A 38 -3.33 -6.78 -10.42
CA GLU A 38 -2.53 -5.65 -10.87
C GLU A 38 -1.89 -4.87 -9.70
N VAL A 39 -2.71 -4.53 -8.71
CA VAL A 39 -2.27 -3.81 -7.50
C VAL A 39 -1.23 -4.64 -6.73
N HIS A 40 -1.49 -5.93 -6.55
CA HIS A 40 -0.59 -6.82 -5.82
C HIS A 40 0.72 -7.10 -6.57
N ALA A 41 0.68 -7.27 -7.90
CA ALA A 41 1.86 -7.49 -8.74
C ALA A 41 2.79 -6.26 -8.75
N ALA A 42 2.22 -5.06 -8.66
CA ALA A 42 2.98 -3.81 -8.51
C ALA A 42 3.59 -3.62 -7.10
N GLY A 43 3.41 -4.57 -6.18
CA GLY A 43 3.87 -4.47 -4.81
C GLY A 43 3.07 -3.49 -3.95
N GLU A 44 1.98 -2.94 -4.47
CA GLU A 44 1.14 -2.01 -3.73
C GLU A 44 0.30 -2.78 -2.71
N ARG A 45 0.45 -2.43 -1.43
CA ARG A 45 -0.35 -2.98 -0.33
C ARG A 45 -1.11 -1.87 0.37
N SER A 46 -2.33 -2.13 0.82
CA SER A 46 -3.06 -1.15 1.64
C SER A 46 -2.37 -0.96 2.99
N SER A 47 -2.47 0.23 3.59
CA SER A 47 -1.92 0.48 4.93
C SER A 47 -2.47 -0.49 5.98
N LEU A 48 -3.74 -0.91 5.83
CA LEU A 48 -4.35 -1.94 6.68
C LEU A 48 -3.70 -3.32 6.47
N GLY A 49 -3.42 -3.70 5.22
CA GLY A 49 -2.71 -4.93 4.88
C GLY A 49 -1.32 -4.97 5.51
N ILE A 50 -0.56 -3.88 5.37
CA ILE A 50 0.77 -3.76 5.98
C ILE A 50 0.69 -3.81 7.51
N LYS A 51 -0.28 -3.12 8.13
CA LYS A 51 -0.52 -3.22 9.58
C LYS A 51 -0.75 -4.67 10.02
N ARG A 52 -1.59 -5.42 9.30
CA ARG A 52 -1.86 -6.84 9.60
C ARG A 52 -0.60 -7.69 9.49
N MET A 53 0.25 -7.43 8.49
CA MET A 53 1.54 -8.11 8.35
C MET A 53 2.47 -7.82 9.52
N ILE A 54 2.63 -6.54 9.90
CA ILE A 54 3.41 -6.15 11.08
C ILE A 54 2.91 -6.88 12.33
N THR A 55 1.60 -6.89 12.58
CA THR A 55 1.02 -7.64 13.71
C THR A 55 1.37 -9.13 13.67
N GLY A 56 1.26 -9.77 12.50
CA GLY A 56 1.63 -11.18 12.33
C GLY A 56 3.10 -11.44 12.64
N ARG A 57 4.00 -10.56 12.19
CA ARG A 57 5.44 -10.62 12.48
C ARG A 57 5.76 -10.39 13.95
N LEU A 58 5.14 -9.40 14.59
CA LEU A 58 5.27 -9.15 16.02
C LEU A 58 4.83 -10.35 16.87
N ASN A 59 3.75 -11.02 16.48
CA ASN A 59 3.32 -12.24 17.16
C ASN A 59 4.34 -13.37 16.97
N LYS A 60 4.91 -13.52 15.76
CA LYS A 60 5.94 -14.53 15.47
C LYS A 60 7.24 -14.29 16.25
N LEU A 61 7.61 -13.03 16.51
CA LEU A 61 8.79 -12.69 17.32
C LEU A 61 8.76 -13.31 18.72
N GLN A 62 7.57 -13.57 19.27
CA GLN A 62 7.42 -14.15 20.61
C GLN A 62 7.93 -15.59 20.68
N THR A 63 8.00 -16.28 19.54
CA THR A 63 8.31 -17.72 19.46
C THR A 63 9.64 -18.03 18.76
N VAL A 64 10.27 -17.06 18.11
CA VAL A 64 11.50 -17.26 17.31
C VAL A 64 12.76 -16.74 18.01
N ASN A 65 13.91 -17.35 17.68
CA ASN A 65 15.20 -17.10 18.33
C ASN A 65 16.32 -16.94 17.30
N GLY A 66 17.44 -16.34 17.71
CA GLY A 66 18.65 -16.24 16.88
C GLY A 66 18.41 -15.47 15.57
N THR A 67 18.97 -15.99 14.47
CA THR A 67 18.93 -15.36 13.15
C THR A 67 17.50 -15.09 12.64
N GLU A 68 16.56 -16.00 12.88
CA GLU A 68 15.16 -15.80 12.44
C GLU A 68 14.51 -14.59 13.14
N ARG A 69 14.94 -14.28 14.37
CA ARG A 69 14.46 -13.08 15.07
C ARG A 69 14.97 -11.81 14.40
N GLU A 70 16.24 -11.78 14.01
CA GLU A 70 16.84 -10.63 13.32
C GLU A 70 16.18 -10.37 11.96
N GLU A 71 15.94 -11.43 11.19
CA GLU A 71 15.22 -11.35 9.90
C GLU A 71 13.81 -10.76 10.07
N ILE A 72 13.06 -11.22 11.09
CA ILE A 72 11.71 -10.70 11.34
C ILE A 72 11.74 -9.24 11.83
N ILE A 73 12.75 -8.84 12.62
CA ILE A 73 12.93 -7.44 13.03
C ILE A 73 13.19 -6.58 11.80
N GLN A 74 14.07 -7.00 10.88
CA GLN A 74 14.33 -6.27 9.65
C GLN A 74 13.08 -6.17 8.77
N GLU A 75 12.31 -7.26 8.62
CA GLU A 75 11.06 -7.22 7.86
C GLU A 75 10.04 -6.24 8.46
N ILE A 76 9.96 -6.15 9.79
CA ILE A 76 9.09 -5.17 10.46
C ILE A 76 9.56 -3.75 10.16
N ASP A 77 10.87 -3.47 10.22
CA ASP A 77 11.44 -2.16 9.92
C ASP A 77 11.14 -1.74 8.48
N ASP A 78 11.29 -2.65 7.52
CA ASP A 78 10.98 -2.41 6.10
C ASP A 78 9.49 -2.06 5.91
N LEU A 79 8.59 -2.80 6.58
CA LEU A 79 7.14 -2.54 6.53
C LEU A 79 6.78 -1.18 7.16
N VAL A 80 7.43 -0.79 8.26
CA VAL A 80 7.24 0.51 8.91
C VAL A 80 7.80 1.64 8.03
N SER A 81 8.98 1.47 7.46
CA SER A 81 9.61 2.41 6.54
C SER A 81 8.75 2.66 5.29
N HIS A 82 8.10 1.61 4.78
CA HIS A 82 7.13 1.73 3.68
C HIS A 82 5.91 2.56 4.08
N LEU A 83 5.33 2.31 5.25
CA LEU A 83 4.22 3.13 5.76
C LEU A 83 4.61 4.60 5.95
N TYR A 84 5.79 4.85 6.50
CA TYR A 84 6.30 6.21 6.71
C TYR A 84 6.53 6.95 5.39
N SER A 85 7.13 6.28 4.40
CA SER A 85 7.38 6.85 3.08
C SER A 85 6.07 7.26 2.40
N ARG A 86 5.05 6.39 2.47
CA ARG A 86 3.71 6.72 1.95
C ARG A 86 3.02 7.86 2.69
N TYR A 87 3.17 7.93 4.01
CA TYR A 87 2.66 9.06 4.78
C TYR A 87 3.30 10.38 4.32
N LYS A 88 4.62 10.40 4.13
CA LYS A 88 5.35 11.58 3.65
C LYS A 88 4.90 12.02 2.25
N GLU A 89 4.71 11.06 1.33
CA GLU A 89 4.17 11.35 -0.01
C GLU A 89 2.76 11.92 0.03
N SER A 90 1.89 11.36 0.88
CA SER A 90 0.52 11.84 1.05
C SER A 90 0.49 13.25 1.62
N GLN A 91 1.34 13.54 2.61
CA GLN A 91 1.47 14.88 3.19
C GLN A 91 1.93 15.89 2.14
N LYS A 92 2.93 15.54 1.32
CA LYS A 92 3.40 16.39 0.22
C LYS A 92 2.27 16.76 -0.75
N LYS A 93 1.46 15.78 -1.17
CA LYS A 93 0.31 16.01 -2.05
C LYS A 93 -0.74 16.92 -1.40
N LEU A 94 -1.02 16.75 -0.11
CA LEU A 94 -1.95 17.62 0.62
C LEU A 94 -1.44 19.07 0.68
N ASP A 95 -0.14 19.26 0.87
CA ASP A 95 0.46 20.59 0.91
C ASP A 95 0.45 21.25 -0.48
N GLU A 96 0.67 20.48 -1.56
CA GLU A 96 0.49 20.96 -2.95
C GLU A 96 -0.96 21.41 -3.21
N ILE A 97 -1.96 20.62 -2.77
CA ILE A 97 -3.38 20.98 -2.90
C ILE A 97 -3.70 22.26 -2.11
N ARG A 98 -3.19 22.37 -0.87
CA ARG A 98 -3.36 23.58 -0.04
C ARG A 98 -2.76 24.82 -0.71
N GLY A 99 -1.62 24.69 -1.39
CA GLY A 99 -1.01 25.78 -2.14
C GLY A 99 -1.84 26.25 -3.34
N ILE A 100 -2.63 25.37 -3.94
CA ILE A 100 -3.52 25.70 -5.07
C ILE A 100 -4.83 26.32 -4.58
N ILE A 101 -5.41 25.80 -3.49
CA ILE A 101 -6.72 26.24 -2.97
C ILE A 101 -6.61 27.46 -2.04
N GLY A 102 -5.51 27.57 -1.30
CA GLY A 102 -5.27 28.64 -0.33
C GLY A 102 -4.37 29.77 -0.84
N GLY A 103 -4.01 29.75 -2.12
CA GLY A 103 -3.30 30.82 -2.82
C GLY A 103 -4.22 31.88 -3.40
#